data_AF-A0A9E4BTL1-F1
#
_entry.id   AF-A0A9E4BTL1-F1
#
_cell.length_a   1.000
_cell.length_b   1.000
_cell.length_c   1.000
_cell.angle_alpha   90.00
_cell.angle_beta   90.00
_cell.angle_gamma   90.00
#
_symmetry.space_group_name_H-M   'P 1'
#
loop_
_entity.id
_entity.type
_entity.pdbx_description
1 polymer ?
#
loop_
_entity_poly.entity_id
_entity_poly.type
_entity_poly.pdbx_seq_one_letter_code
_entity_poly.pdbx_strand_id
1 'polypeptide(L)'
;MARSADTRVESNRGTAAGIPSSGAQTGLVISLFVYGTLKRGYLNHNGYCRGVLAIEEGFVRGQLYVRADRIPFLEVPERDVLATGTSDPVADAATQERLARHIGPHRLAECHPGPPPSSPDVVHGELHLFDDPETRLPAIDRLEGFHPGGRSLYRRVLVPVTVNEMYTVAWTYAVETKPPDWPKLASGCWTG
;
A
#
# COMPACT_ATOMS: atom_id res chain seq x y z
N MET A 1 -55.00 -63.90 15.84
CA MET A 1 -55.37 -62.47 15.76
C MET A 1 -54.44 -61.77 14.77
N ALA A 2 -55.05 -61.14 13.76
CA ALA A 2 -54.58 -60.05 12.90
C ALA A 2 -53.25 -60.12 12.09
N ARG A 3 -53.43 -60.37 10.77
CA ARG A 3 -53.11 -59.54 9.58
C ARG A 3 -51.67 -59.16 9.17
N SER A 4 -51.45 -59.36 7.85
CA SER A 4 -50.47 -58.79 6.92
C SER A 4 -50.20 -57.29 7.04
N ALA A 5 -49.01 -56.84 6.62
CA ALA A 5 -48.80 -56.09 5.37
C ALA A 5 -47.32 -55.71 5.14
N ASP A 6 -46.90 -55.85 3.88
CA ASP A 6 -45.77 -55.17 3.23
C ASP A 6 -45.65 -53.67 3.58
N THR A 7 -44.44 -53.14 3.72
CA THR A 7 -43.99 -51.99 2.90
C THR A 7 -42.47 -51.79 2.98
N ARG A 8 -41.84 -51.75 1.80
CA ARG A 8 -40.49 -51.27 1.54
C ARG A 8 -40.58 -49.76 1.23
N VAL A 9 -39.91 -48.89 1.99
CA VAL A 9 -39.73 -47.46 1.60
C VAL A 9 -38.35 -46.94 2.02
N GLU A 10 -37.54 -46.74 0.97
CA GLU A 10 -36.61 -45.63 0.68
C GLU A 10 -35.53 -45.17 1.67
N SER A 11 -34.30 -45.49 1.25
CA SER A 11 -33.06 -44.74 1.47
C SER A 11 -33.24 -43.24 1.25
N ASN A 12 -33.13 -42.44 2.32
CA ASN A 12 -33.01 -41.00 2.19
C ASN A 12 -31.55 -40.53 2.34
N ARG A 13 -31.17 -39.66 1.40
CA ARG A 13 -29.86 -39.10 1.16
C ARG A 13 -29.48 -38.09 2.25
N GLY A 14 -28.17 -37.85 2.37
CA GLY A 14 -27.65 -36.53 2.69
C GLY A 14 -26.87 -36.45 3.98
N THR A 15 -25.60 -36.90 3.95
CA THR A 15 -24.59 -36.27 4.80
C THR A 15 -23.61 -35.59 3.86
N ALA A 16 -23.82 -34.30 3.69
CA ALA A 16 -22.88 -33.42 3.00
C ALA A 16 -21.52 -33.54 3.69
N ALA A 17 -20.58 -34.15 2.99
CA ALA A 17 -19.18 -34.16 3.38
C ALA A 17 -18.69 -32.70 3.35
N GLY A 18 -18.31 -32.22 4.54
CA GLY A 18 -17.48 -31.06 4.84
C GLY A 18 -17.43 -29.95 3.80
N ILE A 19 -18.14 -28.86 4.09
CA ILE A 19 -17.67 -27.53 3.67
C ILE A 19 -16.25 -27.39 4.22
N PRO A 20 -15.21 -27.18 3.39
CA PRO A 20 -13.91 -26.84 3.95
C PRO A 20 -14.10 -25.55 4.72
N SER A 21 -13.80 -25.61 6.03
CA SER A 21 -13.76 -24.45 6.89
C SER A 21 -12.84 -23.44 6.21
N SER A 22 -13.45 -22.41 5.62
CA SER A 22 -12.74 -21.25 5.12
C SER A 22 -12.11 -20.62 6.34
N GLY A 23 -10.84 -20.99 6.59
CA GLY A 23 -9.96 -20.20 7.41
C GLY A 23 -9.88 -18.85 6.74
N ALA A 24 -10.73 -17.92 7.15
CA ALA A 24 -10.55 -16.52 6.88
C ALA A 24 -9.24 -16.13 7.58
N GLN A 25 -8.12 -16.34 6.89
CA GLN A 25 -6.99 -15.45 7.08
C GLN A 25 -7.52 -14.08 6.66
N THR A 26 -7.96 -13.28 7.62
CA THR A 26 -7.94 -11.83 7.45
C THR A 26 -6.47 -11.44 7.34
N GLY A 27 -5.90 -11.66 6.16
CA GLY A 27 -4.55 -11.25 5.83
C GLY A 27 -4.50 -9.73 5.94
N LEU A 28 -3.49 -9.21 6.65
CA LEU A 28 -3.28 -7.78 6.74
C LEU A 28 -2.94 -7.25 5.34
N VAL A 29 -3.72 -6.28 4.88
CA VAL A 29 -3.47 -5.61 3.60
C VAL A 29 -2.56 -4.42 3.84
N ILE A 30 -1.56 -4.25 2.98
CA ILE A 30 -0.75 -3.04 2.91
C ILE A 30 -1.08 -2.24 1.65
N SER A 31 -1.04 -0.92 1.79
CA SER A 31 -1.14 0.01 0.68
C SER A 31 0.23 0.67 0.50
N LEU A 32 0.71 0.69 -0.75
CA LEU A 32 1.99 1.28 -1.11
C LEU A 32 1.78 2.34 -2.19
N PHE A 33 2.14 3.59 -1.89
CA PHE A 33 2.16 4.66 -2.87
C PHE A 33 3.52 4.69 -3.59
N VAL A 34 3.49 4.47 -4.90
CA VAL A 34 4.67 4.45 -5.76
C VAL A 34 4.63 5.58 -6.78
N TYR A 35 5.75 6.27 -6.96
CA TYR A 35 5.87 7.46 -7.82
C TYR A 35 6.96 7.32 -8.88
N GLY A 36 7.59 6.16 -8.98
CA GLY A 36 8.79 5.92 -9.79
C GLY A 36 8.82 4.56 -10.47
N THR A 37 9.95 3.86 -10.39
CA THR A 37 10.24 2.63 -11.14
C THR A 37 9.31 1.44 -10.83
N LEU A 38 8.58 1.49 -9.72
CA LEU A 38 7.58 0.51 -9.31
C LEU A 38 6.19 0.75 -9.94
N LYS A 39 5.96 1.92 -10.56
CA LYS A 39 4.71 2.21 -11.30
C LYS A 39 4.52 1.21 -12.45
N ARG A 40 3.26 0.96 -12.82
CA ARG A 40 2.92 0.05 -13.92
C ARG A 40 3.62 0.48 -15.22
N GLY A 41 4.21 -0.49 -15.92
CA GLY A 41 4.94 -0.26 -17.18
C GLY A 41 6.42 0.11 -17.03
N TYR A 42 6.93 0.27 -15.80
CA TYR A 42 8.34 0.55 -15.53
C TYR A 42 9.11 -0.68 -15.03
N LEU A 43 10.45 -0.56 -15.05
CA LEU A 43 11.40 -1.66 -14.94
C LEU A 43 11.16 -2.60 -13.74
N ASN A 44 10.82 -2.06 -12.57
CA ASN A 44 10.72 -2.85 -11.34
C ASN A 44 9.32 -3.42 -11.09
N HIS A 45 8.30 -2.97 -11.83
CA HIS A 45 6.92 -3.38 -11.59
C HIS A 45 6.69 -4.89 -11.71
N ASN A 46 7.17 -5.50 -12.81
CA ASN A 46 6.92 -6.93 -13.06
C ASN A 46 7.59 -7.85 -12.03
N GLY A 47 8.75 -7.43 -11.50
CA GLY A 47 9.50 -8.20 -10.51
C GLY A 47 8.95 -8.08 -9.09
N TYR A 48 8.48 -6.88 -8.71
CA TYR A 48 8.15 -6.55 -7.32
C TYR A 48 6.67 -6.30 -7.05
N CYS A 49 5.83 -6.13 -8.07
CA CYS A 49 4.39 -5.86 -7.94
C CYS A 49 3.51 -6.99 -8.51
N ARG A 50 4.08 -8.16 -8.84
CA ARG A 50 3.28 -9.33 -9.22
C ARG A 50 2.33 -9.71 -8.10
N GLY A 51 1.07 -9.98 -8.44
CA GLY A 51 0.02 -10.32 -7.46
C GLY A 51 -0.59 -9.10 -6.76
N VAL A 52 -0.30 -7.88 -7.22
CA VAL A 52 -1.01 -6.67 -6.77
C VAL A 52 -2.52 -6.83 -6.93
N LEU A 53 -3.26 -6.54 -5.86
CA LEU A 53 -4.70 -6.72 -5.79
C LEU A 53 -5.45 -5.61 -6.51
N ALA A 54 -4.97 -4.38 -6.38
CA ALA A 54 -5.52 -3.20 -7.02
C ALA A 54 -4.42 -2.15 -7.24
N ILE A 55 -4.56 -1.40 -8.33
CA ILE A 55 -3.75 -0.23 -8.66
C ILE A 55 -4.70 0.91 -8.93
N GLU A 56 -4.55 2.00 -8.18
CA GLU A 56 -5.33 3.23 -8.36
C GLU A 56 -4.40 4.42 -8.57
N GLU A 57 -4.80 5.38 -9.40
CA GLU A 57 -4.05 6.63 -9.52
C GLU A 57 -4.28 7.50 -8.30
N GLY A 58 -3.21 8.12 -7.81
CA GLY A 58 -3.29 8.95 -6.61
C GLY A 58 -2.17 9.95 -6.53
N PHE A 59 -2.19 10.72 -5.46
CA PHE A 59 -1.15 11.69 -5.19
C PHE A 59 -0.93 11.94 -3.70
N VAL A 60 0.26 12.45 -3.40
CA VAL A 60 0.68 12.85 -2.04
C VAL A 60 1.18 14.28 -2.06
N ARG A 61 1.16 14.93 -0.89
CA ARG A 61 1.87 16.19 -0.71
C ARG A 61 3.37 15.91 -0.62
N GLY A 62 4.17 16.57 -1.45
CA GLY A 62 5.61 16.41 -1.43
C GLY A 62 6.29 17.12 -2.58
N GLN A 63 7.61 16.95 -2.65
CA GLN A 63 8.42 17.44 -3.76
C GLN A 63 9.12 16.27 -4.42
N LEU A 64 9.04 16.24 -5.74
CA LEU A 64 9.68 15.23 -6.56
C LEU A 64 10.94 15.81 -7.19
N TYR A 65 12.04 15.09 -7.08
CA TYR A 65 13.32 15.45 -7.68
C TYR A 65 13.79 14.35 -8.63
N VAL A 66 14.52 14.73 -9.66
CA VAL A 66 15.08 13.75 -10.61
C VAL A 66 16.57 14.00 -10.76
N ARG A 67 17.37 12.98 -10.41
CA ARG A 67 18.82 13.02 -10.60
C ARG A 67 19.19 12.81 -12.08
N ALA A 68 20.42 13.10 -12.46
CA ALA A 68 20.93 12.94 -13.82
C ALA A 68 20.74 11.53 -14.42
N ASP A 69 20.64 10.49 -13.58
CA ASP A 69 20.35 9.11 -13.96
C ASP A 69 18.86 8.79 -14.06
N ARG A 70 17.99 9.81 -14.04
CA ARG A 70 16.52 9.73 -14.16
C ARG A 70 15.81 8.99 -13.03
N ILE A 71 16.48 8.77 -11.91
CA ILE A 71 15.85 8.18 -10.72
C ILE A 71 15.07 9.26 -9.97
N PRO A 72 13.77 9.03 -9.66
CA PRO A 72 12.96 9.96 -8.91
C PRO A 72 13.20 9.83 -7.40
N PHE A 73 13.11 10.95 -6.70
CA PHE A 73 13.22 11.02 -5.25
C PHE A 73 12.09 11.88 -4.70
N LEU A 74 11.30 11.31 -3.79
CA LEU A 74 10.23 12.00 -3.10
C LEU A 74 10.74 12.53 -1.75
N GLU A 75 10.48 13.80 -1.49
CA GLU A 75 10.54 14.40 -0.16
C GLU A 75 9.11 14.67 0.32
N VAL A 76 8.78 14.19 1.52
CA VAL A 76 7.49 14.43 2.17
C VAL A 76 7.71 15.37 3.36
N PRO A 77 6.87 16.40 3.55
CA PRO A 77 6.95 17.23 4.76
C PRO A 77 6.82 16.38 6.02
N GLU A 78 7.68 16.58 7.02
CA GLU A 78 7.69 15.76 8.24
C GLU A 78 6.34 15.76 8.98
N ARG A 79 5.59 16.86 8.91
CA ARG A 79 4.23 16.95 9.46
C ARG A 79 3.24 15.94 8.86
N ASP A 80 3.50 15.44 7.66
CA ASP A 80 2.61 14.50 6.95
C ASP A 80 3.09 13.05 7.08
N VAL A 81 4.14 12.81 7.89
CA VAL A 81 4.63 11.47 8.22
C VAL A 81 3.89 10.98 9.45
N LEU A 82 2.99 10.02 9.25
CA LEU A 82 2.12 9.46 10.30
C LEU A 82 2.79 8.32 11.07
N ALA A 83 3.71 7.61 10.42
CA ALA A 83 4.53 6.56 11.03
C ALA A 83 5.80 6.34 10.20
N THR A 84 6.83 5.78 10.84
CA THR A 84 8.05 5.30 10.15
C THR A 84 8.04 3.78 10.14
N GLY A 85 8.44 3.18 9.01
CA GLY A 85 8.48 1.74 8.84
C GLY A 85 9.50 1.09 9.76
N THR A 86 9.24 -0.16 10.11
CA THR A 86 10.06 -0.96 11.03
C THR A 86 10.65 -2.18 10.32
N SER A 87 11.41 -2.99 11.05
CA SER A 87 11.87 -4.31 10.58
C SER A 87 10.79 -5.40 10.67
N ASP A 88 9.59 -5.06 11.16
CA ASP A 88 8.46 -5.99 11.31
C ASP A 88 7.32 -5.59 10.35
N PRO A 89 7.22 -6.25 9.18
CA PRO A 89 6.18 -5.98 8.19
C PRO A 89 4.75 -6.14 8.71
N VAL A 90 4.53 -7.07 9.64
CA VAL A 90 3.21 -7.33 10.22
C VAL A 90 2.82 -6.19 11.14
N ALA A 91 3.76 -5.71 11.97
CA ALA A 91 3.54 -4.54 12.82
C ALA A 91 3.29 -3.26 12.00
N ASP A 92 3.98 -3.10 10.87
CA ASP A 92 3.76 -1.98 9.94
C ASP A 92 2.37 -2.04 9.30
N ALA A 93 1.95 -3.22 8.82
CA ALA A 93 0.61 -3.41 8.28
C ALA A 93 -0.49 -3.15 9.32
N ALA A 94 -0.32 -3.65 10.56
CA ALA A 94 -1.24 -3.37 11.67
C ALA A 94 -1.27 -1.89 12.06
N THR A 95 -0.15 -1.18 11.94
CA THR A 95 -0.08 0.27 12.19
C THR A 95 -0.84 1.06 11.13
N GLN A 96 -0.69 0.70 9.85
CA GLN A 96 -1.48 1.27 8.77
C GLN A 96 -2.98 1.08 9.01
N GLU A 97 -3.42 -0.15 9.30
CA GLU A 97 -4.82 -0.47 9.54
C GLU A 97 -5.41 0.30 10.73
N ARG A 98 -4.65 0.38 11.84
CA ARG A 98 -5.05 1.13 13.04
C ARG A 98 -5.22 2.61 12.74
N LEU A 99 -4.29 3.23 12.03
CA LEU A 99 -4.34 4.65 11.70
C LEU A 99 -5.46 4.96 10.69
N ALA A 100 -5.63 4.11 9.68
CA ALA A 100 -6.72 4.23 8.71
C ALA A 100 -8.09 4.21 9.41
N ARG A 101 -8.29 3.29 10.37
CA ARG A 101 -9.55 3.19 11.13
C ARG A 101 -9.76 4.31 12.15
N HIS A 102 -8.69 4.75 12.83
CA HIS A 102 -8.81 5.70 13.94
C HIS A 102 -8.93 7.15 13.49
N ILE A 103 -8.19 7.54 12.45
CA ILE A 103 -8.25 8.90 11.91
C ILE A 103 -9.44 8.99 10.94
N GLY A 104 -9.54 8.02 10.02
CA GLY A 104 -10.56 8.03 8.97
C GLY A 104 -10.36 9.15 7.94
N PRO A 105 -11.07 9.08 6.80
CA PRO A 105 -10.84 9.98 5.66
C PRO A 105 -11.12 11.45 5.99
N HIS A 106 -12.16 11.74 6.78
CA HIS A 106 -12.54 13.11 7.13
C HIS A 106 -11.49 13.81 8.00
N ARG A 107 -10.99 13.18 9.06
CA ARG A 107 -9.93 13.79 9.87
C ARG A 107 -8.59 13.84 9.15
N LEU A 108 -8.29 12.87 8.28
CA LEU A 108 -7.11 12.97 7.42
C LEU A 108 -7.19 14.24 6.57
N ALA A 109 -8.34 14.54 5.97
CA ALA A 109 -8.56 15.76 5.21
C ALA A 109 -8.49 17.04 6.07
N GLU A 110 -8.94 17.00 7.32
CA GLU A 110 -8.88 18.14 8.25
C GLU A 110 -7.47 18.41 8.78
N CYS A 111 -6.77 17.38 9.26
CA CYS A 111 -5.43 17.50 9.85
C CYS A 111 -4.34 17.63 8.79
N HIS A 112 -4.53 16.98 7.64
CA HIS A 112 -3.61 16.95 6.51
C HIS A 112 -4.37 17.29 5.23
N PRO A 113 -4.86 18.54 5.09
CA PRO A 113 -5.57 18.94 3.88
C PRO A 113 -4.65 18.70 2.69
N GLY A 114 -5.08 17.89 1.73
CA GLY A 114 -4.31 17.64 0.52
C GLY A 114 -4.16 18.93 -0.28
N PRO A 115 -2.99 19.18 -0.87
CA PRO A 115 -2.86 20.26 -1.84
C PRO A 115 -3.81 20.02 -3.04
N PRO A 116 -4.27 21.08 -3.73
CA PRO A 116 -4.97 20.91 -5.01
C PRO A 116 -4.12 20.06 -5.96
N PRO A 117 -4.71 19.16 -6.76
CA PRO A 117 -3.93 18.25 -7.63
C PRO A 117 -2.96 18.95 -8.59
N SER A 118 -3.22 20.21 -8.95
CA SER A 118 -2.37 21.04 -9.82
C SER A 118 -1.28 21.84 -9.07
N SER A 119 -1.17 21.65 -7.75
CA SER A 119 -0.19 22.35 -6.93
C SER A 119 1.24 21.86 -7.24
N PRO A 120 2.25 22.76 -7.21
CA PRO A 120 3.65 22.38 -7.39
C PRO A 120 4.21 21.51 -6.27
N ASP A 121 3.47 21.29 -5.19
CA ASP A 121 3.85 20.44 -4.04
C ASP A 121 3.02 19.15 -4.00
N VAL A 122 2.61 18.67 -5.17
CA VAL A 122 1.94 17.39 -5.40
C VAL A 122 2.90 16.46 -6.10
N VAL A 123 2.91 15.19 -5.67
CA VAL A 123 3.58 14.11 -6.40
C VAL A 123 2.53 13.09 -6.82
N HIS A 124 2.44 12.86 -8.13
CA HIS A 124 1.52 11.91 -8.74
C HIS A 124 2.16 10.53 -8.84
N GLY A 125 1.35 9.50 -8.59
CA GLY A 125 1.79 8.13 -8.59
C GLY A 125 0.63 7.15 -8.62
N GLU A 126 0.89 5.96 -8.14
CA GLU A 126 -0.05 4.86 -8.08
C GLU A 126 -0.12 4.32 -6.65
N LEU A 127 -1.32 4.03 -6.16
CA LEU A 127 -1.55 3.30 -4.94
C LEU A 127 -1.72 1.81 -5.27
N HIS A 128 -0.82 0.97 -4.75
CA HIS A 128 -0.83 -0.47 -4.95
C HIS A 128 -1.27 -1.17 -3.66
N LEU A 129 -2.14 -2.18 -3.78
CA LEU A 129 -2.63 -2.97 -2.64
C LEU A 129 -2.06 -4.39 -2.69
N PHE A 130 -1.59 -4.88 -1.54
CA PHE A 130 -1.03 -6.23 -1.38
C PHE A 130 -1.54 -6.89 -0.10
N ASP A 131 -1.76 -8.21 -0.14
CA ASP A 131 -2.15 -9.06 0.99
C ASP A 131 -0.98 -9.88 1.58
N ASP A 132 0.25 -9.66 1.10
CA ASP A 132 1.45 -10.42 1.46
C ASP A 132 2.52 -9.56 2.16
N PRO A 133 2.22 -8.81 3.24
CA PRO A 133 3.16 -7.84 3.81
C PRO A 133 4.50 -8.45 4.24
N GLU A 134 4.48 -9.65 4.81
CA GLU A 134 5.67 -10.38 5.30
C GLU A 134 6.70 -10.65 4.20
N THR A 135 6.26 -10.81 2.96
CA THR A 135 7.13 -11.05 1.80
C THR A 135 7.34 -9.79 0.97
N ARG A 136 6.29 -8.98 0.80
CA ARG A 136 6.28 -7.79 -0.06
C ARG A 136 7.20 -6.70 0.47
N LEU A 137 7.02 -6.31 1.73
CA LEU A 137 7.77 -5.20 2.31
C LEU A 137 9.27 -5.48 2.35
N PRO A 138 9.76 -6.65 2.83
CA PRO A 138 11.19 -6.93 2.80
C PRO A 138 11.79 -6.99 1.39
N ALA A 139 11.02 -7.41 0.38
CA ALA A 139 11.50 -7.42 -1.00
C ALA A 139 11.71 -6.00 -1.54
N ILE A 140 10.76 -5.09 -1.30
CA ILE A 140 10.87 -3.71 -1.74
C ILE A 140 11.89 -2.94 -0.89
N ASP A 141 12.00 -3.22 0.41
CA ASP A 141 13.03 -2.64 1.28
C ASP A 141 14.44 -2.88 0.75
N ARG A 142 14.71 -4.11 0.29
CA ARG A 142 16.00 -4.45 -0.33
C ARG A 142 16.26 -3.70 -1.63
N LEU A 143 15.21 -3.49 -2.44
CA LEU A 143 15.31 -2.73 -3.69
C LEU A 143 15.63 -1.25 -3.40
N GLU A 144 14.92 -0.66 -2.45
CA GLU A 144 15.04 0.76 -2.09
C GLU A 144 16.20 1.02 -1.11
N GLY A 145 16.88 -0.02 -0.64
CA GLY A 145 17.98 0.09 0.32
C GLY A 145 17.54 0.61 1.69
N PHE A 146 16.30 0.34 2.09
CA PHE A 146 15.79 0.67 3.42
C PHE A 146 16.27 -0.34 4.47
N HIS A 147 16.94 0.16 5.49
CA HIS A 147 17.50 -0.58 6.60
C HIS A 147 17.06 0.09 7.92
N PRO A 148 15.99 -0.42 8.58
CA PRO A 148 15.54 0.10 9.87
C PRO A 148 16.68 0.16 10.90
N GLY A 149 16.88 1.32 11.53
CA GLY A 149 17.95 1.54 12.52
C GLY A 149 19.36 1.66 11.93
N GLY A 150 19.51 1.60 10.61
CA GLY A 150 20.76 1.77 9.88
C GLY A 150 20.74 2.98 8.95
N ARG A 151 21.82 3.14 8.17
CA ARG A 151 21.89 4.17 7.12
C ARG A 151 21.04 3.74 5.93
N SER A 152 20.05 4.55 5.56
CA SER A 152 19.18 4.30 4.42
C SER A 152 19.08 5.57 3.57
N LEU A 153 19.12 5.44 2.24
CA LEU A 153 18.90 6.58 1.34
C LEU A 153 17.43 6.99 1.36
N TYR A 154 16.56 5.98 1.31
CA TYR A 154 15.13 6.14 1.50
C TYR A 154 14.71 5.64 2.87
N ARG A 155 13.71 6.30 3.45
CA ARG A 155 12.97 5.87 4.63
C ARG A 155 11.58 5.44 4.19
N ARG A 156 11.11 4.28 4.66
CA ARG A 156 9.72 3.89 4.51
C ARG A 156 8.88 4.68 5.51
N VAL A 157 7.91 5.45 5.03
CA VAL A 157 7.05 6.30 5.85
C VAL A 157 5.58 6.11 5.47
N LEU A 158 4.70 6.19 6.45
CA LEU A 158 3.25 6.15 6.24
C LEU A 158 2.76 7.59 6.09
N VAL A 159 2.03 7.88 5.01
CA VAL A 159 1.60 9.23 4.65
C VAL A 159 0.14 9.26 4.22
N PRO A 160 -0.56 10.41 4.32
CA PRO A 160 -1.83 10.61 3.67
C PRO A 160 -1.69 10.56 2.14
N VAL A 161 -2.61 9.86 1.49
CA VAL A 161 -2.72 9.78 0.02
C VAL A 161 -4.13 10.14 -0.39
N THR A 162 -4.26 10.92 -1.46
CA THR A 162 -5.55 11.18 -2.09
C THR A 162 -5.71 10.26 -3.31
N VAL A 163 -6.80 9.49 -3.34
CA VAL A 163 -7.19 8.57 -4.41
C VAL A 163 -8.68 8.77 -4.67
N ASN A 164 -9.08 9.01 -5.92
CA ASN A 164 -10.49 9.25 -6.29
C ASN A 164 -11.18 10.28 -5.37
N GLU A 165 -10.49 11.40 -5.08
CA GLU A 165 -10.94 12.48 -4.17
C GLU A 165 -11.11 12.07 -2.69
N MET A 166 -10.79 10.83 -2.34
CA MET A 166 -10.84 10.30 -0.98
C MET A 166 -9.45 10.25 -0.35
N TYR A 167 -9.37 10.49 0.96
CA TYR A 167 -8.13 10.36 1.73
C TYR A 167 -7.99 8.96 2.31
N THR A 168 -6.82 8.38 2.14
CA THR A 168 -6.38 7.16 2.80
C THR A 168 -4.94 7.33 3.29
N VAL A 169 -4.36 6.28 3.84
CA VAL A 169 -2.93 6.24 4.21
C VAL A 169 -2.22 5.16 3.39
N ALA A 170 -0.95 5.38 3.10
CA ALA A 170 -0.12 4.40 2.43
C ALA A 170 1.34 4.52 2.85
N TRP A 171 2.04 3.40 2.79
CA TRP A 171 3.50 3.40 2.89
C TRP A 171 4.09 3.97 1.61
N THR A 172 5.19 4.71 1.72
CA THR A 172 5.98 5.16 0.58
C THR A 172 7.44 5.29 0.98
N TYR A 173 8.35 5.34 0.00
CA TYR A 173 9.77 5.50 0.22
C TYR A 173 10.15 6.94 -0.07
N ALA A 174 10.62 7.68 0.94
CA ALA A 174 10.96 9.10 0.81
C ALA A 174 12.39 9.36 1.30
N VAL A 175 13.02 10.42 0.81
CA VAL A 175 14.28 10.91 1.37
C VAL A 175 14.00 11.77 2.62
N GLU A 176 14.92 11.77 3.59
CA GLU A 176 14.78 12.55 4.82
C GLU A 176 15.01 14.05 4.60
N THR A 177 15.97 14.39 3.75
CA THR A 177 16.33 15.77 3.43
C THR A 177 16.50 15.92 1.94
N LYS A 178 15.95 17.01 1.37
CA LYS A 178 16.29 17.52 0.04
C LYS A 178 17.80 17.55 -0.18
N PRO A 179 18.32 16.87 -1.21
CA PRO A 179 19.70 17.09 -1.63
C PRO A 179 19.83 18.44 -2.33
N PRO A 180 20.89 19.24 -2.05
CA PRO A 180 21.02 20.61 -2.53
C PRO A 180 20.96 20.77 -4.05
N ASP A 181 21.50 19.78 -4.78
CA ASP A 181 21.77 19.91 -6.22
C ASP A 181 20.77 19.15 -7.10
N TRP A 182 19.67 18.64 -6.54
CA TRP A 182 18.72 17.85 -7.32
C TRP A 182 17.59 18.74 -7.87
N PRO A 183 17.42 18.81 -9.20
CA PRO A 183 16.40 19.65 -9.81
C PRO A 183 15.01 19.13 -9.43
N LYS A 184 14.13 20.05 -8.99
CA LYS A 184 12.72 19.76 -8.74
C LYS A 184 12.02 19.47 -10.06
N LEU A 185 11.26 18.38 -10.11
CA LEU A 185 10.37 18.08 -11.21
C LEU A 185 9.07 18.85 -10.99
N ALA A 186 8.93 20.00 -11.66
CA ALA A 186 7.79 20.91 -11.47
C ALA A 186 6.43 20.27 -11.78
N SER A 187 6.38 19.24 -12.64
CA SER A 187 5.15 18.52 -12.96
C SER A 187 4.66 17.62 -11.83
N GLY A 188 5.50 17.29 -10.84
CA GLY A 188 5.17 16.32 -9.80
C GLY A 188 4.94 14.89 -10.31
N CYS A 189 5.10 14.64 -11.62
CA CYS A 189 4.80 13.38 -12.26
C CYS A 189 6.03 12.86 -13.00
N TRP A 190 6.56 11.72 -12.55
CA TRP A 190 7.67 11.04 -13.21
C TRP A 190 7.17 10.11 -14.32
N THR A 191 7.82 10.21 -15.49
CA THR A 191 7.44 9.48 -16.72
C THR A 191 8.52 8.58 -17.30
N GLY A 192 9.71 8.49 -16.70
CA GLY A 192 10.86 7.70 -17.20
C GLY A 192 11.82 8.46 -18.11
#